data_AF-A0A0F9DW32-F1
#
_entry.id   AF-A0A0F9DW32-F1
#
_cell.length_a   1.000
_cell.length_b   1.000
_cell.length_c   1.000
_cell.angle_alpha   90.00
_cell.angle_beta   90.00
_cell.angle_gamma   90.00
#
_symmetry.space_group_name_H-M   'P 1'
#
loop_
_entity.id
_entity.type
_entity.pdbx_description
1 polymer ?
#
loop_
_entity_poly.entity_id
_entity_poly.type
_entity_poly.pdbx_seq_one_letter_code
_entity_poly.pdbx_strand_id
1 'polypeptide(L)'
;MTLAPLPSGPFGAILVDPPWAFETYNNKTGTTPHRGSEDHYSVMIFDEIAALPVEAVAAKDCALFMWVVDSHLDTAIDLGATWGFEYKT
;
A
#
# COMPACT_ATOMS: atom_id res chain seq x y z
N MET A 1 -15.05 -0.62 -3.03
CA MET A 1 -14.59 0.15 -4.21
C MET A 1 -13.91 -0.82 -5.15
N THR A 2 -14.28 -0.89 -6.42
CA THR A 2 -13.63 -1.79 -7.39
C THR A 2 -12.42 -1.08 -7.97
N LEU A 3 -11.22 -1.57 -7.68
CA LEU A 3 -10.00 -1.05 -8.30
C LEU A 3 -9.98 -1.42 -9.80
N ALA A 4 -9.41 -0.53 -10.60
CA ALA A 4 -9.07 -0.88 -11.98
C ALA A 4 -8.07 -2.04 -11.96
N PRO A 5 -8.11 -2.94 -12.97
CA PRO A 5 -7.13 -4.01 -13.06
C PRO A 5 -5.72 -3.43 -13.16
N LEU A 6 -4.75 -4.12 -12.56
CA LEU A 6 -3.34 -3.78 -12.71
C LEU A 6 -2.94 -3.87 -14.20
N PRO A 7 -2.01 -3.01 -14.66
CA PRO A 7 -1.49 -3.10 -16.01
C PRO A 7 -0.77 -4.45 -16.22
N SER A 8 -0.81 -4.99 -17.43
CA SER A 8 -0.14 -6.25 -17.75
C SER A 8 1.38 -6.10 -17.74
N GLY A 9 2.06 -6.84 -16.84
CA GLY A 9 3.52 -6.91 -16.77
C GLY A 9 4.15 -7.98 -17.69
N PRO A 10 5.32 -8.55 -17.34
CA PRO A 10 6.08 -8.31 -16.10
C PRO A 10 6.90 -7.01 -16.14
N PHE A 11 6.92 -6.27 -15.03
CA PHE A 11 7.70 -5.05 -14.86
C PHE A 11 9.01 -5.30 -14.11
N GLY A 12 10.11 -4.70 -14.59
CA GLY A 12 11.39 -4.72 -13.87
C GLY A 12 11.47 -3.74 -12.70
N ALA A 13 10.56 -2.76 -12.64
CA ALA A 13 10.41 -1.85 -11.52
C ALA A 13 8.93 -1.48 -11.34
N ILE A 14 8.49 -1.42 -10.09
CA ILE A 14 7.13 -1.03 -9.71
C ILE A 14 7.25 0.12 -8.70
N LEU A 15 6.51 1.19 -8.92
CA LEU A 15 6.30 2.26 -7.94
C LEU A 15 4.87 2.15 -7.42
N VAL A 16 4.72 2.06 -6.10
CA VAL A 16 3.42 2.02 -5.43
C VAL A 16 3.30 3.17 -4.43
N ASP A 17 2.10 3.73 -4.37
CA ASP A 17 1.66 4.68 -3.36
C ASP A 17 0.39 4.13 -2.71
N PRO A 18 0.54 3.24 -1.69
CA PRO A 18 -0.62 2.57 -1.11
C PRO A 18 -1.54 3.56 -0.39
N PRO A 19 -2.88 3.38 -0.46
CA PRO A 19 -3.84 4.30 0.15
C PRO A 19 -3.94 4.04 1.66
N TRP A 20 -2.90 4.41 2.41
CA TRP A 20 -2.73 4.10 3.83
C TRP A 20 -3.88 4.63 4.71
N ALA A 21 -4.45 3.73 5.51
CA ALA A 21 -5.35 4.05 6.59
C ALA A 21 -4.59 4.55 7.83
N PHE A 22 -5.06 5.63 8.49
CA PHE A 22 -4.47 6.13 9.74
C PHE A 22 -5.42 5.96 10.93
N GLU A 23 -4.85 5.57 12.07
CA GLU A 23 -5.52 5.68 13.36
C GLU A 23 -5.18 7.01 14.02
N THR A 24 -6.19 7.71 14.56
CA THR A 24 -5.99 8.96 15.28
C THR A 24 -6.30 8.77 16.77
N TYR A 25 -5.51 9.40 17.64
CA TYR A 25 -5.56 9.26 19.10
C TYR A 25 -6.95 9.51 19.74
N ASN A 26 -7.86 10.18 19.03
CA ASN A 26 -9.15 10.58 19.59
C ASN A 26 -10.28 9.56 19.42
N ASN A 27 -10.07 8.38 18.82
CA ASN A 27 -10.97 7.20 18.80
C ASN A 27 -12.49 7.44 18.58
N LYS A 28 -12.90 8.63 18.12
CA LYS A 28 -14.32 9.00 18.07
C LYS A 28 -15.02 8.59 16.79
N THR A 29 -14.27 8.17 15.79
CA THR A 29 -14.80 7.54 14.57
C THR A 29 -13.60 6.93 13.85
N GLY A 30 -13.73 5.67 13.42
CA GLY A 30 -12.66 4.86 12.85
C GLY A 30 -11.85 5.55 11.76
N THR A 31 -10.62 5.04 11.58
CA THR A 31 -9.81 5.15 10.36
C THR A 31 -9.96 6.48 9.65
N THR A 32 -9.35 7.54 10.19
CA THR A 32 -9.54 8.89 9.64
C THR A 32 -8.52 9.13 8.52
N PRO A 33 -8.95 9.51 7.30
CA PRO A 33 -8.07 10.11 6.31
C PRO A 33 -7.75 11.51 6.85
N HIS A 34 -6.59 11.63 7.48
CA HIS A 34 -5.96 12.84 7.99
C HIS A 34 -6.83 14.14 8.04
N ARG A 35 -7.78 14.20 8.99
CA ARG A 35 -8.40 15.42 9.55
C ARG A 35 -9.25 16.31 8.61
N GLY A 36 -10.45 15.86 8.23
CA GLY A 36 -11.63 16.75 8.07
C GLY A 36 -12.38 16.71 6.72
N SER A 37 -13.71 16.58 6.84
CA SER A 37 -14.87 16.70 5.92
C SER A 37 -14.81 16.42 4.41
N GLU A 38 -13.67 16.29 3.74
CA GLU A 38 -13.62 15.81 2.34
C GLU A 38 -12.43 14.88 2.15
N ASP A 39 -12.71 13.57 2.16
CA ASP A 39 -11.72 12.53 1.87
C ASP A 39 -11.24 12.70 0.41
N HIS A 40 -10.01 13.19 0.22
CA HIS A 40 -9.44 13.38 -1.13
C HIS A 40 -9.32 12.06 -1.92
N TYR A 41 -9.24 10.93 -1.22
CA TYR A 41 -9.26 9.58 -1.78
C TYR A 41 -9.67 8.55 -0.71
N SER A 42 -10.20 7.41 -1.14
CA SER A 42 -10.52 6.28 -0.26
C SER A 42 -9.24 5.62 0.25
N VAL A 43 -9.18 5.34 1.55
CA VAL A 43 -8.09 4.57 2.18
C VAL A 43 -8.45 3.08 2.26
N MET A 44 -7.43 2.24 2.46
CA MET A 44 -7.57 0.79 2.66
C MET A 44 -6.83 0.36 3.92
N ILE A 45 -7.38 -0.67 4.59
CA ILE A 45 -6.67 -1.33 5.68
C ILE A 45 -5.59 -2.26 5.13
N PHE A 46 -4.64 -2.66 5.98
CA PHE A 46 -3.52 -3.51 5.59
C PHE A 46 -3.95 -4.74 4.78
N ASP A 47 -4.92 -5.51 5.27
CA ASP A 47 -5.37 -6.75 4.62
C ASP A 47 -5.94 -6.51 3.21
N GLU A 48 -6.59 -5.37 2.98
CA GLU A 48 -7.12 -5.00 1.67
C GLU A 48 -6.00 -4.64 0.68
N ILE A 49 -4.97 -3.92 1.16
CA ILE A 49 -3.80 -3.56 0.36
C ILE A 49 -2.97 -4.82 0.05
N ALA A 50 -2.72 -5.67 1.06
CA ALA A 50 -1.95 -6.91 0.90
C ALA A 50 -2.59 -7.89 -0.09
N ALA A 51 -3.92 -7.88 -0.23
CA ALA A 51 -4.66 -8.70 -1.19
C ALA A 51 -4.50 -8.24 -2.66
N LEU A 52 -3.86 -7.10 -2.93
CA LEU A 52 -3.58 -6.67 -4.29
C LEU A 52 -2.54 -7.60 -4.95
N PRO A 53 -2.79 -8.09 -6.18
CA PRO A 53 -1.93 -9.08 -6.83
C PRO A 53 -0.71 -8.43 -7.50
N VAL A 54 0.09 -7.68 -6.73
CA VAL A 54 1.26 -6.95 -7.23
C VAL A 54 2.33 -7.92 -7.75
N GLU A 55 2.46 -9.08 -7.11
CA GLU A 55 3.36 -10.15 -7.54
C GLU A 55 3.04 -10.69 -8.93
N ALA A 56 1.76 -10.62 -9.36
CA ALA A 56 1.32 -11.11 -10.67
C ALA A 56 1.83 -10.24 -11.84
N VAL A 57 2.27 -9.01 -11.56
CA VAL A 57 2.80 -8.08 -12.57
C VAL A 57 4.29 -7.83 -12.41
N ALA A 58 4.94 -8.44 -11.42
CA ALA A 58 6.37 -8.31 -11.17
C ALA A 58 7.20 -9.27 -12.03
N ALA A 59 8.31 -8.78 -12.60
CA ALA A 59 9.35 -9.64 -13.15
C ALA A 59 10.09 -10.38 -12.01
N LYS A 60 10.80 -11.47 -12.34
CA LYS A 60 11.60 -12.22 -11.37
C LYS A 60 12.64 -11.35 -10.65
N ASP A 61 13.29 -10.44 -11.37
CA ASP A 61 14.30 -9.53 -10.86
C ASP A 61 13.75 -8.09 -10.78
N CYS A 62 12.56 -7.94 -10.15
CA CYS A 62 11.85 -6.67 -10.03
C CYS A 62 12.29 -5.87 -8.79
N ALA A 63 12.39 -4.54 -8.93
CA ALA A 63 12.54 -3.62 -7.80
C ALA A 63 11.20 -2.95 -7.45
N LEU A 64 10.77 -3.05 -6.19
CA LEU A 64 9.61 -2.35 -5.65
C LEU A 64 10.05 -1.06 -4.94
N PHE A 65 9.50 0.08 -5.38
CA PHE A 65 9.60 1.36 -4.70
C PHE A 65 8.25 1.66 -4.08
N MET A 66 8.21 1.92 -2.77
CA MET A 66 6.97 2.17 -2.04
C MET A 66 7.04 3.53 -1.36
N TRP A 67 6.03 4.37 -1.64
CA TRP A 67 5.81 5.56 -0.84
C TRP A 67 5.22 5.17 0.51
N VAL A 68 5.82 5.66 1.59
CA VAL A 68 5.45 5.33 2.95
C VAL A 68 5.53 6.56 3.84
N VAL A 69 4.61 6.66 4.80
CA VAL A 69 4.70 7.62 5.90
C VAL A 69 5.48 7.01 7.04
N ASP A 70 6.30 7.81 7.72
CA ASP A 70 7.19 7.38 8.81
C ASP A 70 6.51 6.42 9.83
N SER A 71 5.26 6.69 10.21
CA SER A 71 4.50 5.84 11.15
C SER A 71 4.11 4.46 10.63
N HIS A 72 4.29 4.18 9.34
CA HIS A 72 3.90 2.95 8.66
C HIS A 72 5.11 2.18 8.11
N LEU A 73 6.34 2.56 8.46
CA LEU A 73 7.54 1.94 7.90
C LEU A 73 7.58 0.42 8.11
N ASP A 74 7.31 -0.04 9.34
CA ASP A 74 7.28 -1.48 9.65
C ASP A 74 6.17 -2.19 8.85
N THR A 75 4.96 -1.60 8.82
CA THR A 75 3.83 -2.11 8.05
C THR A 75 4.12 -2.18 6.54
N ALA A 76 4.88 -1.22 6.00
CA ALA A 76 5.26 -1.19 4.59
C ALA A 76 6.30 -2.27 4.25
N ILE A 77 7.22 -2.56 5.17
CA ILE A 77 8.16 -3.67 5.03
C ILE A 77 7.39 -5.00 5.01
N ASP A 78 6.46 -5.19 5.94
CA ASP A 78 5.60 -6.38 5.97
C ASP A 78 4.75 -6.50 4.70
N LEU A 79 4.17 -5.39 4.22
CA LEU A 79 3.42 -5.37 2.96
C LEU A 79 4.30 -5.80 1.78
N GLY A 80 5.50 -5.24 1.65
CA GLY A 80 6.46 -5.67 0.63
C GLY A 80 6.75 -7.17 0.68
N ALA A 81 6.90 -7.73 1.88
CA ALA A 81 7.11 -9.16 2.09
C ALA A 81 5.90 -10.00 1.65
N THR A 82 4.67 -9.55 1.90
CA THR A 82 3.45 -10.26 1.44
C THR A 82 3.37 -10.39 -0.09
N TRP A 83 3.90 -9.40 -0.82
CA TRP A 83 4.02 -9.43 -2.28
C TRP A 83 5.30 -10.13 -2.79
N GLY A 84 6.07 -10.74 -1.89
CA GLY A 84 7.27 -11.50 -2.24
C GLY A 84 8.56 -10.69 -2.44
N PHE A 85 8.58 -9.43 -2.01
CA PHE A 85 9.78 -8.60 -2.05
C PHE A 85 10.58 -8.68 -0.74
N GLU A 86 11.89 -8.50 -0.84
CA GLU A 86 12.80 -8.41 0.31
C GLU A 86 13.26 -6.96 0.49
N TYR A 87 13.13 -6.41 1.69
CA TYR A 87 13.65 -5.08 2.01
C TYR A 87 15.18 -5.05 1.93
N LYS A 88 15.75 -4.03 1.27
CA LYS A 88 17.20 -3.84 1.11
C LYS A 88 17.63 -2.49 1.68
N THR A 89 18.80 -2.47 2.31
CA THR A 89 19.47 -1.28 2.90
C THR A 89 20.68 -0.86 2.09
#